data_AF-A0A6N7YT97-F1
#
_entry.id   AF-A0A6N7YT97-F1
#
_cell.length_a   1.000
_cell.length_b   1.000
_cell.length_c   1.000
_cell.angle_alpha   90.00
_cell.angle_beta   90.00
_cell.angle_gamma   90.00
#
_symmetry.space_group_name_H-M   'P 1'
#
loop_
_entity.id
_entity.type
_entity.pdbx_description
1 polymer ?
#
loop_
_entity_poly.entity_id
_entity_poly.type
_entity_poly.pdbx_seq_one_letter_code
_entity_poly.pdbx_strand_id
1 'polypeptide(L)' 'MDIPDPKMPEAERRARAVRTVARNAHDATDLKELLDMLGLQATEVWPQPPEVPAARRQGTHLSIGELHTLLEMART' A
#
# COMPACT_ATOMS: atom_id res chain seq x y z
N MET A 1 -19.01 7.60 -26.54
CA MET A 1 -17.59 7.21 -26.51
C MET A 1 -16.94 8.05 -25.41
N ASP A 2 -16.52 7.43 -24.30
CA ASP A 2 -15.75 8.13 -23.24
C ASP A 2 -14.39 8.49 -23.84
N ILE A 3 -14.11 9.78 -23.98
CA ILE A 3 -12.81 10.27 -24.42
C ILE A 3 -11.89 10.19 -23.19
N PRO A 4 -10.78 9.41 -23.21
CA PRO A 4 -9.89 9.35 -22.07
C PRO A 4 -9.27 10.73 -21.85
N ASP A 5 -9.63 11.37 -20.74
CA ASP A 5 -9.05 12.64 -20.31
C ASP A 5 -7.53 12.41 -20.14
N PRO A 6 -6.66 13.12 -20.89
CA PRO A 6 -5.23 12.82 -20.96
C PRO A 6 -4.47 13.11 -19.66
N LYS A 7 -5.16 13.53 -18.59
CA LYS A 7 -4.55 13.92 -17.30
C LYS A 7 -4.77 12.92 -16.16
N MET A 8 -5.56 11.87 -16.34
CA MET A 8 -5.86 10.93 -15.25
C MET A 8 -4.65 10.00 -15.00
N PRO A 9 -4.09 9.98 -13.77
CA PRO A 9 -3.04 9.04 -13.38
C PRO A 9 -3.44 7.59 -13.65
N GLU A 10 -2.47 6.76 -14.04
CA GLU A 10 -2.72 5.35 -14.40
C GLU A 10 -3.38 4.56 -13.26
N ALA A 11 -2.94 4.79 -12.02
CA ALA A 11 -3.55 4.18 -10.83
C ALA A 11 -5.04 4.52 -10.69
N GLU A 12 -5.41 5.78 -10.93
CA GLU A 12 -6.80 6.22 -10.86
C GLU A 12 -7.64 5.64 -12.01
N ARG A 13 -7.04 5.53 -13.20
CA ARG A 13 -7.66 4.87 -14.36
C ARG A 13 -7.96 3.39 -14.08
N ARG A 14 -7.00 2.67 -13.51
CA ARG A 14 -7.15 1.26 -13.13
C ARG A 14 -8.17 1.08 -12.01
N ALA A 15 -8.15 1.94 -11.00
CA ALA A 15 -9.18 1.98 -9.96
C ALA A 15 -10.59 2.20 -10.55
N ARG A 16 -10.74 3.12 -11.51
CA ARG A 16 -12.02 3.37 -12.21
C ARG A 16 -12.46 2.15 -13.04
N ALA A 17 -11.53 1.48 -13.70
CA ALA A 17 -11.80 0.26 -14.45
C ALA A 17 -12.30 -0.86 -13.53
N VAL A 18 -11.61 -1.12 -12.41
CA VAL A 18 -12.04 -2.12 -11.40
C VAL A 18 -13.44 -1.82 -10.87
N ARG A 19 -13.73 -0.55 -10.52
CA ARG A 19 -15.09 -0.16 -10.07
C ARG A 19 -16.15 -0.39 -11.13
N THR A 20 -15.82 -0.16 -12.40
CA THR A 20 -16.73 -0.39 -13.52
C THR A 20 -17.01 -1.87 -13.71
N VAL A 21 -15.97 -2.72 -13.65
CA VAL A 21 -16.10 -4.17 -13.76
C VAL A 21 -16.92 -4.72 -12.58
N ALA A 22 -16.59 -4.32 -11.35
CA ALA A 22 -17.31 -4.71 -10.15
C ALA A 22 -18.80 -4.37 -10.18
N ARG A 23 -19.17 -3.25 -10.82
CA ARG A 23 -20.58 -2.85 -10.96
C ARG A 23 -21.35 -3.72 -11.96
N ASN A 24 -20.68 -4.30 -12.95
CA ASN A 24 -21.32 -5.08 -14.02
C ASN A 24 -21.22 -6.59 -13.80
N ALA A 25 -20.39 -7.05 -12.87
CA ALA A 25 -20.29 -8.45 -12.50
C ALA A 25 -21.58 -8.93 -11.81
N HIS A 26 -22.06 -10.12 -12.19
CA HIS A 26 -23.24 -10.74 -11.59
C HIS A 26 -22.94 -11.40 -10.24
N ASP A 27 -21.75 -11.98 -10.09
CA ASP A 27 -21.31 -12.63 -8.86
C ASP A 27 -19.79 -12.50 -8.65
N ALA A 28 -19.30 -13.07 -7.56
CA ALA A 28 -17.89 -12.99 -7.18
C ALA A 28 -16.95 -13.80 -8.10
N THR A 29 -17.46 -14.85 -8.75
CA THR A 29 -16.69 -15.66 -9.71
C THR A 29 -16.53 -14.90 -11.01
N ASP A 30 -17.64 -14.37 -11.53
CA ASP A 30 -17.68 -13.50 -12.72
C ASP A 30 -16.78 -12.26 -12.53
N LEU A 31 -16.85 -11.62 -11.36
CA LEU A 31 -15.96 -10.52 -11.03
C LEU A 31 -14.47 -10.92 -11.12
N LYS A 32 -14.11 -12.08 -10.55
CA LYS A 32 -12.73 -12.55 -10.56
C LYS A 32 -12.24 -12.83 -11.99
N GLU A 33 -13.06 -13.47 -12.81
CA GLU A 33 -12.74 -13.78 -14.21
C GLU A 33 -12.57 -12.51 -15.05
N LEU A 34 -13.46 -11.54 -14.90
CA LEU A 34 -13.39 -10.27 -15.62
C LEU A 34 -12.16 -9.44 -15.21
N LEU A 35 -11.79 -9.44 -13.93
CA LEU A 35 -10.58 -8.76 -13.46
C LEU A 35 -9.32 -9.42 -14.00
N ASP A 36 -9.25 -10.76 -13.99
CA ASP A 36 -8.10 -11.51 -14.48
C ASP A 36 -7.90 -11.31 -16.00
N MET A 37 -8.98 -11.39 -16.78
CA MET A 37 -8.95 -11.16 -18.23
C MET A 37 -8.45 -9.74 -18.58
N LEU A 38 -8.73 -8.75 -17.75
CA LEU A 38 -8.33 -7.36 -17.95
C LEU A 38 -6.99 -7.00 -17.28
N GLY A 39 -6.34 -7.95 -16.61
CA GLY A 39 -5.10 -7.71 -15.86
C GLY A 39 -5.29 -6.66 -14.75
N LEU A 40 -6.48 -6.61 -14.15
CA LEU A 40 -6.84 -5.69 -13.09
C LEU A 40 -6.83 -6.42 -11.73
N GLN A 41 -6.57 -5.68 -10.66
CA GLN A 41 -6.64 -6.23 -9.31
C GLN A 41 -7.63 -5.47 -8.44
N ALA A 42 -8.40 -6.20 -7.61
CA ALA A 42 -9.34 -5.60 -6.67
C ALA A 42 -8.66 -4.66 -5.66
N THR A 43 -7.37 -4.81 -5.42
CA THR A 43 -6.55 -3.95 -4.55
C THR A 43 -6.30 -2.56 -5.13
N GLU A 44 -6.50 -2.37 -6.44
CA GLU A 44 -6.28 -1.09 -7.13
C GLU A 44 -7.36 -0.04 -6.82
N VAL A 45 -8.44 -0.43 -6.15
CA VAL A 45 -9.48 0.51 -5.70
C VAL A 45 -9.07 1.25 -4.42
N TRP A 46 -8.09 0.72 -3.68
CA TRP A 46 -7.64 1.36 -2.46
C TRP A 46 -6.74 2.55 -2.78
N PRO A 47 -6.99 3.74 -2.20
CA PRO A 47 -5.99 4.79 -2.22
C PRO A 47 -4.76 4.22 -1.51
N GLN A 48 -3.65 4.09 -2.24
CA GLN A 48 -2.38 3.76 -1.63
C GLN A 48 -2.12 4.87 -0.61
N PRO A 49 -2.08 4.57 0.71
CA PRO A 49 -1.71 5.59 1.67
C PRO A 49 -0.34 6.11 1.22
N PRO A 50 -0.13 7.44 1.20
CA PRO A 50 1.19 7.97 0.86
C PRO A 50 2.19 7.23 1.75
N GLU A 51 3.25 6.68 1.14
CA GLU A 51 4.33 6.05 1.89
C GLU A 51 4.88 7.11 2.84
N VAL A 52 4.43 7.06 4.09
CA VAL A 52 4.98 7.89 5.15
C VAL A 52 6.37 7.30 5.35
N PRO A 53 7.47 8.04 5.07
CA PRO A 53 8.79 7.52 5.36
C PRO A 53 8.78 7.14 6.84
N ALA A 54 8.99 5.86 7.13
CA ALA A 54 9.00 5.37 8.49
C ALA A 54 9.94 6.28 9.28
N ALA A 55 9.38 7.05 10.22
CA ALA A 55 10.18 7.86 11.11
C ALA A 55 11.18 6.89 11.73
N ARG A 56 12.46 7.03 11.35
CA ARG A 56 13.54 6.26 11.95
C ARG A 56 13.38 6.52 13.43
N ARG A 57 12.89 5.53 14.18
CA ARG A 57 12.97 5.57 15.63
C ARG A 57 14.44 5.76 15.90
N GLN A 58 14.80 6.96 16.36
CA GLN A 58 16.11 7.21 16.92
C GLN A 58 16.15 6.31 18.15
N GLY A 59 16.55 5.05 17.93
CA GLY A 59 17.00 4.21 19.01
C GLY A 59 18.07 5.02 19.70
N THR A 60 17.94 5.16 21.01
CA THR A 60 19.00 5.67 21.86
C THR A 60 20.21 4.77 21.60
N HIS A 61 21.07 5.18 20.67
CA HIS A 61 22.32 4.50 20.40
C HIS A 61 23.20 4.78 21.61
N LEU A 62 23.09 3.91 22.60
CA LEU A 62 24.04 3.88 23.70
C LEU A 62 25.40 3.56 23.10
N SER A 63 26.37 4.44 23.33
CA SER A 63 27.77 4.13 23.06
C SER A 63 28.19 2.92 23.88
N ILE A 64 29.24 2.23 23.41
CA ILE A 64 29.78 1.04 24.10
C ILE A 64 30.12 1.35 25.58
N GLY A 65 30.57 2.58 25.86
CA GLY A 65 30.85 3.03 27.24
C GLY A 65 29.59 3.19 28.10
N GLU A 66 28.51 3.71 27.54
CA GLU A 66 27.23 3.83 28.25
C GLU A 66 26.61 2.46 28.52
N LEU A 67 26.73 1.52 27.57
CA LEU A 67 26.30 0.14 27.77
C LEU A 67 27.11 -0.56 28.86
N HIS A 68 28.44 -0.39 28.88
CA HIS A 68 29.30 -0.94 29.93
C HIS A 68 28.91 -0.40 31.31
N THR A 69 28.62 0.90 31.40
CA THR A 69 28.22 1.54 32.65
C THR A 69 26.90 0.98 33.17
N LEU A 70 25.90 0.79 32.29
CA LEU A 70 24.62 0.19 32.66
C LEU A 70 24.76 -1.27 33.12
N LEU A 71 25.63 -2.04 32.49
CA LEU A 71 25.88 -3.44 32.87
C LEU A 71 26.54 -3.54 34.25
N GLU A 72 27.47 -2.64 34.58
CA GLU A 72 28.09 -2.58 35.91
C GLU A 72 27.08 -2.13 36.98
N MET A 73 26.23 -1.15 36.68
CA MET A 73 25.17 -0.70 37.60
C MET A 73 24.08 -1.77 37.86
N ALA A 74 23.80 -2.64 36.88
CA ALA A 74 22.82 -3.72 37.03
C ALA A 74 23.34 -4.93 37.81
N ARG A 75 24.62 -4.94 38.19
CA ARG A 75 25.31 -6.07 38.82
C ARG A 75 25.46 -5.93 40.35
N THR A 76 25.03 -4.81 40.92
CA THR A 76 24.85 -4.60 42.37
C THR A 76 23.44 -4.97 42.80
#